data_AF-A0AAN0MRK7-F1
#
_entry.id   AF-A0AAN0MRK7-F1
#
_cell.length_a   1.000
_cell.length_b   1.000
_cell.length_c   1.000
_cell.angle_alpha   90.00
_cell.angle_beta   90.00
_cell.angle_gamma   90.00
#
_symmetry.space_group_name_H-M   'P 1'
#
loop_
_entity.id
_entity.type
_entity.pdbx_description
1 polymer ?
#
loop_
_entity_poly.entity_id
_entity_poly.type
_entity_poly.pdbx_seq_one_letter_code
_entity_poly.pdbx_strand_id
1 'polypeptide(L)'
;MSADTPNTLPPEGDSPDDLQTLAGQYVLGTQNAAERRAIEERLPRDAALRAAVDAWEQRLQPLTSLAPPQEPSMGLWPRIAASLWPAAEPQRATAAAPRRWWDWDSLALWRGLAGSGFAAAAVLAGVLVLGPAPAPGPARYFVVLAAPQSQAPGWLVQAQAAGRLRLVPLGSDVVPAEKSLQFWTKADGWSAPVSLGLVKPGEAIEVPVDKLPPLQPNQLFELTLEPAGGSPIGKPTGPIQFIGRAVQI
;
A
#
# COMPACT_ATOMS: atom_id res chain seq x y z
N MET A 1 27.07 52.29 35.22
CA MET A 1 28.12 51.37 35.71
C MET A 1 28.11 51.40 37.22
N SER A 2 27.48 50.40 37.83
CA SER A 2 27.79 49.78 39.13
C SER A 2 26.71 48.72 39.34
N ALA A 3 27.11 47.46 39.18
CA ALA A 3 26.34 46.26 39.49
C ALA A 3 26.66 45.84 40.93
N ASP A 4 25.70 45.19 41.61
CA ASP A 4 25.84 44.15 42.66
C ASP A 4 24.61 44.22 43.61
N THR A 5 23.90 43.17 44.01
CA THR A 5 23.95 41.71 43.79
C THR A 5 22.54 41.18 44.16
N PRO A 6 21.92 40.25 43.43
CA PRO A 6 20.78 39.50 43.98
C PRO A 6 21.32 38.51 45.01
N ASN A 7 20.85 38.65 46.24
CA ASN A 7 21.06 37.72 47.35
C ASN A 7 20.74 36.29 46.89
N THR A 8 21.77 35.51 46.59
CA THR A 8 21.64 34.10 46.25
C THR A 8 21.61 33.34 47.56
N LEU A 9 20.40 33.02 48.03
CA LEU A 9 20.21 32.07 49.12
C LEU A 9 20.82 30.71 48.71
N PRO A 10 21.62 30.06 49.57
CA PRO A 10 22.12 28.72 49.31
C PRO A 10 20.95 27.72 49.22
N PRO A 11 21.11 26.57 48.53
CA PRO A 11 20.09 25.53 48.49
C PRO A 11 19.79 25.08 49.92
N GLU A 12 18.58 25.39 50.41
CA GLU A 12 18.10 24.97 51.72
C GLU A 12 18.13 23.44 51.77
N GLY A 13 18.94 22.89 52.69
CA GLY A 13 18.71 21.53 53.15
C GLY A 13 17.39 21.53 53.91
N ASP A 14 16.47 20.65 53.53
CA ASP A 14 15.16 20.49 54.17
C ASP A 14 15.32 20.54 55.70
N SER A 15 14.56 21.42 56.37
CA SER A 15 14.54 21.47 57.84
C SER A 15 14.15 20.09 58.39
N PRO A 16 14.64 19.67 59.57
CA PRO A 16 14.20 18.43 60.20
C PRO A 16 12.66 18.29 60.26
N ASP A 17 11.94 19.39 60.47
CA ASP A 17 10.47 19.41 60.50
C ASP A 17 9.83 19.20 59.11
N ASP A 18 10.48 19.70 58.05
CA ASP A 18 10.04 19.50 56.67
C ASP A 18 10.24 18.05 56.24
N LEU A 19 11.36 17.44 56.62
CA LEU A 19 11.63 16.01 56.42
C LEU A 19 10.62 15.12 57.13
N GLN A 20 10.25 15.45 58.37
CA GLN A 20 9.22 14.72 59.11
C GLN A 20 7.85 14.84 58.44
N THR A 21 7.49 16.03 57.95
CA THR A 21 6.22 16.26 57.24
C THR A 21 6.18 15.47 55.93
N LEU A 22 7.24 15.55 55.14
CA LEU A 22 7.37 14.88 53.85
C LEU A 22 7.36 13.35 53.99
N ALA A 23 8.08 12.80 54.98
CA ALA A 23 8.05 11.38 55.31
C ALA A 23 6.66 10.90 55.75
N GLY A 24 5.96 11.69 56.58
CA GLY A 24 4.61 11.36 57.04
C GLY A 24 3.60 11.29 55.90
N GLN A 25 3.64 12.25 54.97
CA GLN A 25 2.79 12.25 53.77
C GLN A 25 3.08 11.07 52.85
N TYR A 26 4.36 10.71 52.68
CA TYR A 26 4.79 9.55 51.91
C TYR A 26 4.24 8.24 52.50
N VAL A 27 4.41 8.02 53.81
CA VAL A 27 3.95 6.80 54.49
C VAL A 27 2.43 6.69 54.51
N LEU A 28 1.72 7.81 54.73
CA LEU A 28 0.25 7.85 54.66
C LEU A 28 -0.30 7.75 53.23
N GLY A 29 0.55 7.87 52.21
CA GLY A 29 0.16 7.79 50.81
C GLY A 29 -0.71 8.97 50.34
N THR A 30 -0.58 10.15 50.95
CA THR A 30 -1.37 11.34 50.59
C THR A 30 -0.81 12.14 49.41
N GLN A 31 0.37 11.77 48.93
CA GLN A 31 1.05 12.43 47.81
C GLN A 31 0.60 11.90 46.44
N ASN A 32 0.76 12.73 45.41
CA ASN A 32 0.53 12.30 44.04
C ASN A 32 1.68 11.43 43.49
N ALA A 33 1.48 10.84 42.30
CA ALA A 33 2.44 9.91 41.72
C ALA A 33 3.81 10.53 41.38
N ALA A 34 3.87 11.83 41.09
CA ALA A 34 5.13 12.52 40.77
C ALA A 34 5.93 12.83 42.04
N GLU A 35 5.26 13.34 43.07
CA GLU A 35 5.85 13.59 44.39
C GLU A 35 6.41 12.31 45.02
N ARG A 36 5.62 11.23 44.96
CA ARG A 36 6.04 9.92 45.46
C ARG A 36 7.31 9.42 44.79
N ARG A 37 7.41 9.52 43.45
CA ARG A 37 8.61 9.13 42.69
C ARG A 37 9.83 9.96 43.07
N ALA A 38 9.66 11.27 43.28
CA ALA A 38 10.76 12.14 43.70
C ALA A 38 11.33 11.72 45.06
N ILE A 39 10.48 11.28 45.99
CA ILE A 39 10.92 10.72 47.28
C ILE A 39 11.61 9.37 47.09
N GLU A 40 11.02 8.47 46.29
CA GLU A 40 11.60 7.14 46.00
C GLU A 40 13.00 7.24 45.37
N GLU A 41 13.24 8.24 44.52
CA GLU A 41 14.57 8.54 43.93
C GLU A 41 15.56 9.12 44.94
N ARG A 42 15.09 9.84 45.97
CA ARG A 42 15.90 10.43 47.03
C ARG A 42 16.28 9.42 48.11
N LEU A 43 15.40 8.46 48.44
CA LEU A 43 15.59 7.49 49.53
C LEU A 43 16.96 6.78 49.53
N PRO A 44 17.52 6.31 48.39
CA PRO A 44 18.83 5.66 48.38
C PRO A 44 20.00 6.57 48.79
N ARG A 45 19.84 7.89 48.67
CA ARG A 45 20.92 8.89 48.85
C ARG A 45 20.77 9.72 50.12
N ASP A 46 19.58 9.79 50.69
CA ASP A 46 19.24 10.61 51.86
C ASP A 46 18.98 9.73 53.09
N ALA A 47 19.96 9.67 54.00
CA ALA A 47 19.86 8.87 55.22
C ALA A 47 18.88 9.47 56.26
N ALA A 48 18.76 10.80 56.30
CA ALA A 48 17.86 11.48 57.23
C ALA A 48 16.40 11.25 56.83
N LEU A 49 16.11 11.31 55.53
CA LEU A 49 14.80 10.98 54.98
C LEU A 49 14.42 9.52 55.25
N ARG A 50 15.34 8.55 55.03
CA ARG A 50 15.07 7.15 55.36
C ARG A 50 14.73 6.94 56.82
N ALA A 51 15.51 7.53 57.74
CA ALA A 51 15.23 7.44 59.17
C ALA A 51 13.86 8.04 59.54
N ALA A 52 13.45 9.13 58.88
CA ALA A 52 12.13 9.73 59.08
C ALA A 52 11.00 8.82 58.57
N VAL A 53 11.16 8.19 57.39
CA VAL A 53 10.20 7.21 56.85
C VAL A 53 10.08 6.01 57.80
N ASP A 54 11.20 5.41 58.22
CA ASP A 54 11.20 4.27 59.14
C ASP A 54 10.50 4.61 60.47
N ALA A 55 10.74 5.80 61.01
CA ALA A 55 10.09 6.26 62.24
C ALA A 55 8.56 6.41 62.08
N TRP A 56 8.10 6.88 60.93
CA TRP A 56 6.67 6.97 60.62
C TRP A 56 6.03 5.59 60.42
N GLU A 57 6.69 4.68 59.72
CA GLU A 57 6.23 3.30 59.56
C GLU A 57 6.09 2.59 60.92
N GLN A 58 7.10 2.70 61.79
CA GLN A 58 7.06 2.14 63.15
C GLN A 58 5.93 2.73 64.00
N ARG A 59 5.66 4.04 63.85
CA ARG A 59 4.57 4.72 64.58
C ARG A 59 3.19 4.21 64.14
N LEU A 60 3.03 3.91 62.85
CA LEU A 60 1.73 3.54 62.27
C LEU A 60 1.50 2.02 62.22
N GLN A 61 2.56 1.20 62.25
CA GLN A 61 2.49 -0.26 62.22
C GLN A 61 1.51 -0.86 63.25
N PRO A 62 1.47 -0.42 64.53
CA PRO A 62 0.53 -0.99 65.51
C PRO A 62 -0.95 -0.80 65.15
N LEU A 63 -1.29 0.21 64.35
CA LEU A 63 -2.66 0.42 63.90
C LEU A 63 -3.15 -0.70 62.98
N THR A 64 -2.24 -1.38 62.27
CA THR A 64 -2.61 -2.52 61.41
C THR A 64 -3.15 -3.70 62.22
N SER A 65 -2.76 -3.83 63.49
CA SER A 65 -3.29 -4.88 64.40
C SER A 65 -4.74 -4.65 64.81
N LEU A 66 -5.29 -3.45 64.60
CA LEU A 66 -6.71 -3.16 64.84
C LEU A 66 -7.61 -3.62 63.69
N ALA A 67 -7.04 -3.91 62.51
CA ALA A 67 -7.81 -4.35 61.35
C ALA A 67 -8.20 -5.84 61.50
N PRO A 68 -9.47 -6.20 61.27
CA PRO A 68 -9.89 -7.61 61.30
C PRO A 68 -9.22 -8.38 60.14
N PRO A 69 -8.71 -9.61 60.38
CA PRO A 69 -8.16 -10.44 59.31
C PRO A 69 -9.18 -10.68 58.19
N GLN A 70 -8.73 -10.57 56.94
CA GLN A 70 -9.52 -10.88 55.74
C GLN A 70 -8.87 -12.05 55.02
N GLU A 71 -9.65 -13.09 54.73
CA GLU A 71 -9.13 -14.28 54.04
C GLU A 71 -8.93 -13.98 52.54
N PRO A 72 -7.71 -14.11 52.01
CA PRO A 72 -7.47 -13.90 50.59
C PRO A 72 -8.05 -15.06 49.77
N SER A 73 -8.29 -14.82 48.47
CA SER A 73 -8.70 -15.91 47.58
C SER A 73 -7.62 -17.00 47.50
N MET A 74 -8.04 -18.27 47.40
CA MET A 74 -7.13 -19.43 47.39
C MET A 74 -6.05 -19.35 46.29
N GLY A 75 -6.33 -18.64 45.18
CA GLY A 75 -5.41 -18.46 44.06
C GLY A 75 -4.41 -17.31 44.21
N LEU A 76 -4.52 -16.45 45.23
CA LEU A 76 -3.66 -15.27 45.37
C LEU A 76 -2.22 -15.65 45.70
N TRP A 77 -2.01 -16.53 46.69
CA TRP A 77 -0.67 -16.94 47.10
C TRP A 77 0.12 -17.66 45.98
N PRO A 78 -0.46 -18.64 45.25
CA PRO A 78 0.22 -19.25 44.11
C PRO A 78 0.65 -18.24 43.04
N ARG A 79 -0.17 -17.22 42.76
CA ARG A 79 0.16 -16.17 41.78
C ARG A 79 1.33 -15.30 42.23
N ILE A 80 1.36 -14.92 43.50
CA ILE A 80 2.47 -14.14 44.08
C ILE A 80 3.76 -14.97 44.08
N ALA A 81 3.68 -16.25 44.48
CA ALA A 81 4.84 -17.14 44.46
C ALA A 81 5.42 -17.28 43.03
N ALA A 82 4.56 -17.44 42.02
CA ALA A 82 4.98 -17.51 40.62
C ALA A 82 5.57 -16.20 40.08
N SER A 83 5.15 -15.03 40.58
CA SER A 83 5.70 -13.74 40.13
C SER A 83 7.07 -13.41 40.74
N LEU A 84 7.33 -13.89 41.96
CA LEU A 84 8.59 -13.64 42.68
C LEU A 84 9.68 -14.63 42.27
N TRP A 85 9.28 -15.88 42.06
CA TRP A 85 10.12 -16.91 41.47
C TRP A 85 9.42 -17.39 40.21
N PRO A 86 9.52 -16.64 39.10
CA PRO A 86 9.29 -17.27 37.81
C PRO A 86 10.27 -18.43 37.80
N ALA A 87 9.76 -19.65 37.97
CA ALA A 87 10.60 -20.82 37.91
C ALA A 87 11.41 -20.66 36.63
N ALA A 88 12.73 -20.79 36.73
CA ALA A 88 13.53 -21.15 35.58
C ALA A 88 13.07 -22.56 35.20
N GLU A 89 11.86 -22.64 34.68
CA GLU A 89 11.27 -23.86 34.21
C GLU A 89 12.10 -24.16 32.97
N PRO A 90 12.87 -25.27 32.98
CA PRO A 90 13.48 -25.71 31.74
C PRO A 90 12.32 -25.84 30.77
N GLN A 91 12.50 -25.35 29.55
CA GLN A 91 11.59 -25.57 28.44
C GLN A 91 11.28 -27.07 28.35
N ARG A 92 10.29 -27.53 29.11
CA ARG A 92 9.67 -28.83 28.95
C ARG A 92 8.83 -28.64 27.72
N ALA A 93 9.42 -29.00 26.59
CA ALA A 93 8.69 -29.50 25.46
C ALA A 93 7.76 -30.60 25.98
N THR A 94 6.52 -30.28 26.32
CA THR A 94 5.46 -31.28 26.49
C THR A 94 4.10 -30.67 26.21
N ALA A 95 3.37 -31.43 25.40
CA ALA A 95 1.93 -31.56 25.40
C ALA A 95 1.14 -30.35 24.89
N ALA A 96 0.63 -30.54 23.66
CA ALA A 96 -0.52 -29.82 23.14
C ALA A 96 -1.66 -29.83 24.18
N ALA A 97 -1.86 -28.68 24.83
CA ALA A 97 -3.14 -28.35 25.47
C ALA A 97 -4.24 -28.34 24.39
N PRO A 98 -5.51 -28.65 24.74
CA PRO A 98 -6.58 -28.61 23.77
C PRO A 98 -6.73 -27.16 23.30
N ARG A 99 -6.33 -26.94 22.04
CA ARG A 99 -6.40 -25.66 21.34
C ARG A 99 -7.83 -25.15 21.43
N ARG A 100 -8.03 -24.13 22.26
CA ARG A 100 -9.27 -23.36 22.28
C ARG A 100 -9.35 -22.68 20.91
N TRP A 101 -10.53 -22.75 20.30
CA TRP A 101 -10.88 -22.31 18.94
C TRP A 101 -10.53 -20.84 18.57
N TRP A 102 -9.86 -20.09 19.43
CA TRP A 102 -9.53 -18.69 19.27
C TRP A 102 -8.16 -18.39 19.93
N ASP A 103 -7.10 -19.09 19.51
CA ASP A 103 -5.70 -18.75 19.86
C ASP A 103 -5.22 -17.50 19.10
N TRP A 104 -5.96 -16.38 19.21
CA TRP A 104 -5.62 -15.08 18.60
C TRP A 104 -4.46 -14.38 19.31
N ASP A 105 -3.98 -14.91 20.43
CA ASP A 105 -2.76 -14.42 21.09
C ASP A 105 -1.48 -15.09 20.53
N SER A 106 -1.60 -15.99 19.56
CA SER A 106 -0.45 -16.65 18.96
C SER A 106 0.25 -15.72 17.96
N LEU A 107 1.42 -15.20 18.34
CA LEU A 107 2.34 -14.50 17.44
C LEU A 107 2.72 -15.35 16.22
N ALA A 108 2.79 -16.68 16.36
CA ALA A 108 3.06 -17.58 15.24
C ALA A 108 1.88 -17.63 14.25
N LEU A 109 0.64 -17.58 14.74
CA LEU A 109 -0.57 -17.48 13.91
C LEU A 109 -0.56 -16.18 13.11
N TRP A 110 -0.31 -15.04 13.77
CA TRP A 110 -0.24 -13.72 13.11
C TRP A 110 0.91 -13.62 12.11
N ARG A 111 2.08 -14.16 12.44
CA ARG A 111 3.23 -14.23 11.51
C ARG A 111 2.94 -15.13 10.33
N GLY A 112 2.25 -16.25 10.54
CA GLY A 112 1.80 -17.15 9.49
C GLY A 112 0.79 -16.47 8.54
N LEU A 113 -0.17 -15.74 9.10
CA LEU A 113 -1.17 -14.99 8.34
C LEU A 113 -0.55 -13.84 7.53
N ALA A 114 0.38 -13.09 8.13
CA ALA A 114 1.10 -12.02 7.46
C ALA A 114 2.00 -12.56 6.34
N GLY A 115 2.70 -13.67 6.59
CA GLY A 115 3.55 -14.34 5.60
C GLY A 115 2.76 -14.88 4.41
N SER A 116 1.61 -15.53 4.66
CA SER A 116 0.75 -16.05 3.59
C SER A 116 0.11 -14.92 2.78
N GLY A 117 -0.31 -13.84 3.44
CA GLY A 117 -0.82 -12.63 2.76
C GLY A 117 0.23 -12.00 1.84
N PHE A 118 1.47 -11.87 2.30
CA PHE A 118 2.56 -11.34 1.48
C PHE A 118 2.88 -12.23 0.28
N ALA A 119 2.92 -13.56 0.48
CA ALA A 119 3.12 -14.51 -0.62
C ALA A 119 2.00 -14.43 -1.67
N ALA A 120 0.73 -14.35 -1.23
CA ALA A 120 -0.40 -14.19 -2.13
C ALA A 120 -0.36 -12.86 -2.91
N ALA A 121 0.03 -11.76 -2.26
CA ALA A 121 0.21 -10.46 -2.90
C ALA A 121 1.36 -10.48 -3.92
N ALA A 122 2.48 -11.14 -3.60
CA ALA A 122 3.60 -11.29 -4.51
C ALA A 122 3.23 -12.15 -5.73
N VAL A 123 2.46 -13.22 -5.55
CA VAL A 123 1.91 -14.02 -6.65
C VAL A 123 0.96 -13.19 -7.50
N LEU A 124 0.04 -12.44 -6.90
CA LEU A 124 -0.90 -11.59 -7.63
C LEU A 124 -0.16 -10.49 -8.41
N ALA A 125 0.81 -9.83 -7.81
CA ALA A 125 1.66 -8.86 -8.48
C ALA A 125 2.43 -9.51 -9.64
N GLY A 126 2.95 -10.72 -9.44
CA GLY A 126 3.55 -11.53 -10.50
C GLY A 126 2.57 -11.80 -11.64
N VAL A 127 1.33 -12.20 -11.34
CA VAL A 127 0.29 -12.42 -12.37
C VAL A 127 -0.09 -11.13 -13.08
N LEU A 128 -0.14 -9.99 -12.39
CA LEU A 128 -0.50 -8.71 -13.02
C LEU A 128 0.64 -8.13 -13.87
N VAL A 129 1.90 -8.36 -13.49
CA VAL A 129 3.08 -7.84 -14.20
C VAL A 129 3.51 -8.76 -15.33
N LEU A 130 3.52 -10.08 -15.09
CA LEU A 130 3.95 -11.09 -16.07
C LEU A 130 2.78 -11.74 -16.83
N GLY A 131 1.55 -11.52 -16.40
CA GLY A 131 0.38 -12.10 -17.06
C GLY A 131 0.18 -11.56 -18.47
N PRO A 132 -0.38 -12.37 -19.37
CA PRO A 132 -0.73 -11.91 -20.71
C PRO A 132 -1.70 -10.73 -20.61
N ALA A 133 -1.49 -9.73 -21.47
CA ALA A 133 -2.38 -8.58 -21.55
C ALA A 133 -3.85 -9.04 -21.70
N PRO A 134 -4.81 -8.38 -21.03
CA PRO A 134 -6.21 -8.78 -21.09
C PRO A 134 -6.67 -8.85 -22.54
N ALA A 135 -7.35 -9.94 -22.87
CA ALA A 135 -7.88 -10.17 -24.21
C ALA A 135 -8.69 -8.93 -24.64
N PRO A 136 -8.49 -8.44 -25.87
CA PRO A 136 -9.22 -7.28 -26.34
C PRO A 136 -10.74 -7.50 -26.21
N GLY A 137 -11.43 -6.48 -25.69
CA GLY A 137 -12.89 -6.52 -25.54
C GLY A 137 -13.62 -6.69 -26.88
N PRO A 138 -14.94 -6.97 -26.86
CA PRO A 138 -15.70 -7.21 -28.08
C PRO A 138 -15.53 -6.06 -29.08
N ALA A 139 -15.24 -6.43 -30.33
CA ALA A 139 -15.23 -5.49 -31.44
C ALA A 139 -16.64 -4.91 -31.61
N ARG A 140 -16.74 -3.61 -31.90
CA ARG A 140 -18.00 -2.91 -32.24
C ARG A 140 -18.12 -2.65 -33.73
N TYR A 141 -16.99 -2.57 -34.43
CA TYR A 141 -16.95 -2.37 -35.87
C TYR A 141 -15.93 -3.30 -36.49
N PHE A 142 -16.32 -3.90 -37.61
CA PHE A 142 -15.44 -4.66 -38.49
C PHE A 142 -15.41 -4.00 -39.86
N VAL A 143 -14.21 -3.87 -40.43
CA VAL A 143 -14.02 -3.41 -41.81
C VAL A 143 -13.11 -4.40 -42.52
N VAL A 144 -13.58 -4.98 -43.61
CA VAL A 144 -12.71 -5.71 -44.54
C VAL A 144 -12.23 -4.71 -45.57
N LEU A 145 -10.90 -4.56 -45.69
CA LEU A 145 -10.29 -3.73 -46.72
C LEU A 145 -9.91 -4.63 -47.89
N ALA A 146 -10.49 -4.33 -49.04
CA ALA A 146 -10.31 -5.09 -50.26
C ALA A 146 -9.54 -4.29 -51.31
N ALA A 147 -8.79 -4.99 -52.15
CA ALA A 147 -8.07 -4.38 -53.26
C ALA A 147 -9.07 -3.83 -54.30
N PRO A 148 -8.96 -2.56 -54.75
CA PRO A 148 -9.94 -1.96 -55.67
C PRO A 148 -10.15 -2.73 -56.98
N GLN A 149 -9.12 -3.42 -57.47
CA GLN A 149 -9.15 -4.09 -58.77
C GLN A 149 -9.68 -5.53 -58.69
N SER A 150 -9.24 -6.31 -57.70
CA SER A 150 -9.57 -7.73 -57.58
C SER A 150 -10.66 -8.03 -56.55
N GLN A 151 -11.04 -7.04 -55.74
CA GLN A 151 -11.88 -7.19 -54.55
C GLN A 151 -11.37 -8.25 -53.56
N ALA A 152 -10.09 -8.64 -53.65
CA ALA A 152 -9.49 -9.59 -52.74
C ALA A 152 -9.31 -8.94 -51.36
N PRO A 153 -9.71 -9.62 -50.27
CA PRO A 153 -9.53 -9.10 -48.92
C PRO A 153 -8.04 -9.16 -48.53
N GLY A 154 -7.44 -8.01 -48.24
CA GLY A 154 -6.03 -7.93 -47.83
C GLY A 154 -5.84 -7.62 -46.36
N TRP A 155 -6.78 -6.87 -45.76
CA TRP A 155 -6.67 -6.40 -44.39
C TRP A 155 -8.01 -6.38 -43.67
N LEU A 156 -7.97 -6.58 -42.35
CA LEU A 156 -9.12 -6.51 -41.46
C LEU A 156 -8.88 -5.40 -40.43
N VAL A 157 -9.81 -4.44 -40.35
CA VAL A 157 -9.85 -3.45 -39.27
C VAL A 157 -10.85 -3.91 -38.23
N GLN A 158 -10.39 -4.03 -36.99
CA GLN A 158 -11.20 -4.34 -35.82
C GLN A 158 -11.18 -3.13 -34.90
N ALA A 159 -12.33 -2.50 -34.69
CA ALA A 159 -12.45 -1.41 -33.74
C ALA A 159 -13.16 -1.93 -32.47
N GLN A 160 -12.46 -1.89 -31.34
CA GLN A 160 -12.92 -2.44 -30.07
C GLN A 160 -13.72 -1.41 -29.26
N ALA A 161 -14.65 -1.91 -28.44
CA ALA A 161 -15.41 -1.09 -27.49
C ALA A 161 -14.53 -0.25 -26.55
N ALA A 162 -13.35 -0.77 -26.20
CA ALA A 162 -12.36 -0.12 -25.35
C ALA A 162 -11.49 0.92 -26.09
N GLY A 163 -11.85 1.28 -27.34
CA GLY A 163 -11.20 2.36 -28.08
C GLY A 163 -9.94 1.96 -28.86
N ARG A 164 -9.55 0.69 -28.89
CA ARG A 164 -8.40 0.24 -29.71
C ARG A 164 -8.85 -0.08 -31.13
N LEU A 165 -8.14 0.45 -32.12
CA LEU A 165 -8.28 0.05 -33.51
C LEU A 165 -7.09 -0.84 -33.87
N ARG A 166 -7.38 -2.07 -34.30
CA ARG A 166 -6.39 -3.05 -34.73
C ARG A 166 -6.53 -3.33 -36.22
N LEU A 167 -5.45 -3.15 -36.96
CA LEU A 167 -5.34 -3.48 -38.38
C LEU A 167 -4.56 -4.79 -38.50
N VAL A 168 -5.20 -5.83 -39.04
CA VAL A 168 -4.65 -7.19 -39.17
C VAL A 168 -4.49 -7.55 -40.64
N PRO A 169 -3.28 -7.95 -41.10
CA PRO A 169 -3.10 -8.42 -42.46
C PRO A 169 -3.74 -9.80 -42.64
N LEU A 170 -4.44 -9.99 -43.76
CA LEU A 170 -5.03 -11.27 -44.17
C LEU A 170 -4.13 -12.03 -45.17
N GLY A 171 -3.08 -11.38 -45.67
CA GLY A 171 -2.09 -11.94 -46.57
C GLY A 171 -0.72 -11.26 -46.42
N SER A 172 0.25 -11.74 -47.20
CA SER A 172 1.60 -11.18 -47.25
C SER A 172 1.77 -10.35 -48.52
N ASP A 173 1.51 -9.04 -48.43
CA ASP A 173 1.78 -8.13 -49.54
C ASP A 173 3.26 -7.73 -49.55
N VAL A 174 3.90 -7.79 -50.72
CA VAL A 174 5.28 -7.33 -50.90
C VAL A 174 5.24 -5.84 -51.24
N VAL A 175 5.68 -5.01 -50.30
CA VAL A 175 5.84 -3.56 -50.54
C VAL A 175 7.30 -3.27 -50.90
N PRO A 176 7.57 -2.51 -51.98
CA PRO A 176 8.94 -2.10 -52.33
C PRO A 176 9.63 -1.38 -51.17
N ALA A 177 10.93 -1.62 -50.98
CA ALA A 177 11.69 -1.07 -49.85
C ALA A 177 11.68 0.47 -49.75
N GLU A 178 11.48 1.16 -50.88
CA GLU A 178 11.41 2.64 -50.95
C GLU A 178 9.98 3.20 -50.79
N LYS A 179 9.01 2.34 -50.48
CA LYS A 179 7.61 2.71 -50.29
C LYS A 179 7.14 2.27 -48.92
N SER A 180 6.11 2.95 -48.43
CA SER A 180 5.45 2.58 -47.19
C SER A 180 3.94 2.57 -47.39
N LEU A 181 3.24 1.65 -46.73
CA LEU A 181 1.80 1.74 -46.67
C LEU A 181 1.44 2.78 -45.62
N GLN A 182 0.46 3.63 -45.90
CA GLN A 182 -0.08 4.54 -44.91
C GLN A 182 -1.57 4.30 -44.75
N PHE A 183 -2.00 4.23 -43.50
CA PHE A 183 -3.37 3.93 -43.12
C PHE A 183 -4.12 5.22 -42.81
N TRP A 184 -5.31 5.35 -43.38
CA TRP A 184 -6.13 6.55 -43.30
C TRP A 184 -7.56 6.23 -42.92
N THR A 185 -8.24 7.22 -42.37
CA THR A 185 -9.67 7.16 -42.15
C THR A 185 -10.37 8.48 -42.48
N LYS A 186 -11.62 8.39 -42.93
CA LYS A 186 -12.47 9.54 -43.23
C LYS A 186 -13.93 9.20 -42.95
N ALA A 187 -14.60 10.00 -42.11
CA ALA A 187 -16.04 9.90 -41.91
C ALA A 187 -16.81 10.91 -42.77
N ASP A 188 -18.12 10.72 -42.85
CA ASP A 188 -19.01 11.64 -43.54
C ASP A 188 -18.99 13.01 -42.81
N GLY A 189 -18.88 14.09 -43.58
CA GLY A 189 -18.78 15.46 -43.04
C GLY A 189 -17.38 15.93 -42.63
N TRP A 190 -16.34 15.08 -42.72
CA TRP A 190 -14.96 15.52 -42.48
C TRP A 190 -14.36 16.21 -43.71
N SER A 191 -13.62 17.29 -43.48
CA SER A 191 -12.99 18.09 -44.55
C SER A 191 -11.78 17.40 -45.19
N ALA A 192 -11.08 16.53 -44.46
CA ALA A 192 -9.92 15.78 -44.95
C ALA A 192 -9.80 14.38 -44.29
N PRO A 193 -9.14 13.41 -44.96
CA PRO A 193 -8.74 12.16 -44.33
C PRO A 193 -7.75 12.41 -43.19
N VAL A 194 -7.80 11.55 -42.17
CA VAL A 194 -6.90 11.56 -41.01
C VAL A 194 -5.94 10.37 -41.12
N SER A 195 -4.64 10.63 -41.03
CA SER A 195 -3.61 9.58 -40.99
C SER A 195 -3.67 8.86 -39.65
N LEU A 196 -3.77 7.54 -39.70
CA LEU A 196 -3.70 6.64 -38.55
C LEU A 196 -2.31 6.03 -38.35
N GLY A 197 -1.40 6.21 -39.31
CA GLY A 197 0.02 5.86 -39.19
C GLY A 197 0.56 5.06 -40.37
N LEU A 198 1.86 4.79 -40.33
CA LEU A 198 2.54 3.95 -41.31
C LEU A 198 2.37 2.47 -40.99
N VAL A 199 2.13 1.68 -42.01
CA VAL A 199 1.90 0.24 -41.95
C VAL A 199 3.08 -0.52 -42.53
N LYS A 200 3.63 -1.43 -41.72
CA LYS A 200 4.61 -2.40 -42.19
C LYS A 200 3.86 -3.63 -42.71
N PRO A 201 4.21 -4.15 -43.89
CA PRO A 201 3.57 -5.35 -44.43
C PRO A 201 3.73 -6.54 -43.48
N GLY A 202 2.65 -7.30 -43.27
CA GLY A 202 2.66 -8.49 -42.43
C GLY A 202 2.66 -8.24 -40.92
N GLU A 203 2.76 -6.99 -40.46
CA GLU A 203 2.70 -6.65 -39.04
C GLU A 203 1.32 -6.06 -38.70
N ALA A 204 0.71 -6.56 -37.62
CA ALA A 204 -0.52 -5.97 -37.10
C ALA A 204 -0.22 -4.64 -36.42
N ILE A 205 -1.03 -3.63 -36.65
CA ILE A 205 -0.89 -2.32 -36.02
C ILE A 205 -2.04 -2.06 -35.07
N GLU A 206 -1.69 -1.58 -33.88
CA GLU A 206 -2.64 -1.06 -32.91
C GLU A 206 -2.51 0.46 -32.84
N VAL A 207 -3.62 1.14 -33.11
CA VAL A 207 -3.71 2.60 -32.98
C VAL A 207 -4.41 2.90 -31.66
N PRO A 208 -3.76 3.63 -30.71
CA PRO A 208 -4.37 4.00 -29.45
C PRO A 208 -5.58 4.93 -29.62
N VAL A 209 -6.59 4.76 -28.74
CA VAL A 209 -7.84 5.54 -28.77
C VAL A 209 -7.61 7.05 -28.72
N ASP A 210 -6.61 7.51 -27.98
CA ASP A 210 -6.35 8.94 -27.78
C ASP A 210 -5.94 9.66 -29.07
N LYS A 211 -5.50 8.89 -30.07
CA LYS A 211 -5.12 9.39 -31.40
C LYS A 211 -6.16 9.09 -32.47
N LEU A 212 -7.23 8.36 -32.11
CA LEU A 212 -8.28 8.00 -33.04
C LEU A 212 -9.37 9.08 -33.03
N PRO A 213 -9.72 9.64 -34.20
CA PRO A 213 -10.93 10.43 -34.30
C PRO A 213 -12.17 9.54 -34.01
N PRO A 214 -13.32 10.14 -33.60
CA PRO A 214 -14.50 9.38 -33.19
C PRO A 214 -14.97 8.43 -34.30
N LEU A 215 -15.16 7.16 -33.94
CA LEU A 215 -15.63 6.13 -34.87
C LEU A 215 -17.10 6.36 -35.21
N GLN A 216 -17.42 6.38 -36.50
CA GLN A 216 -18.76 6.59 -37.01
C GLN A 216 -19.20 5.42 -37.90
N PRO A 217 -20.51 5.10 -37.95
CA PRO A 217 -21.05 4.22 -38.99
C PRO A 217 -20.64 4.71 -40.38
N ASN A 218 -20.43 3.81 -41.34
CA ASN A 218 -20.09 4.14 -42.73
C ASN A 218 -18.73 4.84 -42.93
N GLN A 219 -17.90 4.96 -41.88
CA GLN A 219 -16.57 5.55 -41.95
C GLN A 219 -15.67 4.78 -42.91
N LEU A 220 -15.01 5.53 -43.79
CA LEU A 220 -14.09 5.01 -44.79
C LEU A 220 -12.71 4.75 -44.17
N PHE A 221 -12.12 3.62 -44.52
CA PHE A 221 -10.76 3.26 -44.19
C PHE A 221 -10.02 2.87 -45.46
N GLU A 222 -8.78 3.33 -45.61
CA GLU A 222 -7.98 3.09 -46.80
C GLU A 222 -6.49 2.94 -46.48
N LEU A 223 -5.81 2.09 -47.25
CA LEU A 223 -4.35 1.99 -47.27
C LEU A 223 -3.84 2.49 -48.62
N THR A 224 -2.93 3.46 -48.59
CA THR A 224 -2.27 3.98 -49.79
C THR A 224 -0.79 3.62 -49.80
N LEU A 225 -0.24 3.49 -51.01
CA LEU A 225 1.20 3.23 -51.21
C LEU A 225 1.96 4.54 -51.35
N GLU A 226 2.53 5.01 -50.25
CA GLU A 226 3.21 6.29 -50.14
C GLU A 226 4.75 6.16 -50.32
N PRO A 227 5.47 7.28 -50.51
CA PRO A 227 6.93 7.30 -50.41
C PRO A 227 7.45 6.75 -49.07
N ALA A 228 8.74 6.48 -48.98
CA ALA A 228 9.40 6.15 -47.72
C ALA A 228 9.13 7.27 -46.68
N GLY A 229 8.54 6.90 -45.53
CA GLY A 229 8.16 7.84 -44.47
C GLY A 229 6.72 8.37 -44.56
N GLY A 230 5.96 8.02 -45.59
CA GLY A 230 4.55 8.37 -45.75
C GLY A 230 4.29 9.55 -46.69
N SER A 231 3.06 10.05 -46.65
CA SER A 231 2.60 11.19 -47.43
C SER A 231 3.31 12.48 -47.03
N PRO A 232 3.90 13.21 -47.99
CA PRO A 232 4.59 14.47 -47.72
C PRO A 232 3.65 15.63 -47.37
N ILE A 233 2.35 15.54 -47.70
CA ILE A 233 1.38 16.62 -47.55
C ILE A 233 0.29 16.34 -46.50
N GLY A 234 0.41 15.22 -45.76
CA GLY A 234 -0.59 14.83 -44.76
C GLY A 234 -1.95 14.45 -45.34
N LYS A 235 -2.00 14.08 -46.63
CA LYS A 235 -3.18 13.56 -47.34
C LYS A 235 -2.76 12.39 -48.24
N PRO A 236 -3.64 11.42 -48.56
CA PRO A 236 -3.30 10.33 -49.46
C PRO A 236 -2.73 10.88 -50.79
N THR A 237 -1.49 10.51 -51.13
CA THR A 237 -0.82 10.90 -52.39
C THR A 237 -0.54 9.73 -53.30
N GLY A 238 -0.45 8.53 -52.74
CA GLY A 238 -0.19 7.30 -53.47
C GLY A 238 -1.45 6.61 -54.00
N PRO A 239 -1.29 5.58 -54.85
CA PRO A 239 -2.39 4.73 -55.26
C PRO A 239 -2.98 3.97 -54.07
N ILE A 240 -4.31 3.87 -54.03
CA ILE A 240 -5.05 3.10 -53.03
C ILE A 240 -4.82 1.61 -53.28
N GLN A 241 -4.27 0.92 -52.28
CA GLN A 241 -4.04 -0.51 -52.32
C GLN A 241 -5.23 -1.27 -51.74
N PHE A 242 -5.83 -0.76 -50.67
CA PHE A 242 -6.99 -1.38 -50.02
C PHE A 242 -7.96 -0.32 -49.51
N ILE A 243 -9.25 -0.62 -49.58
CA ILE A 243 -10.31 0.29 -49.15
C ILE A 243 -11.52 -0.48 -48.61
N GLY A 244 -12.24 0.10 -47.65
CA GLY A 244 -13.45 -0.48 -47.10
C GLY A 244 -14.18 0.49 -46.17
N ARG A 245 -15.43 0.17 -45.82
CA ARG A 245 -16.29 0.99 -44.95
C ARG A 245 -16.71 0.25 -43.70
N ALA A 246 -16.76 0.96 -42.58
CA ALA A 246 -17.11 0.38 -41.30
C ALA A 246 -18.56 -0.08 -41.23
N VAL A 247 -18.74 -1.33 -40.82
CA VAL A 247 -20.04 -1.93 -40.49
C VAL A 247 -20.11 -2.12 -38.98
N GLN A 248 -21.18 -1.60 -38.39
CA GLN A 248 -21.46 -1.78 -36.96
C GLN A 248 -22.01 -3.19 -36.71
N ILE A 249 -21.53 -3.82 -35.63
CA ILE A 249 -22.02 -5.11 -35.14
C ILE A 249 -22.68 -4.98 -33.78
#